data_AF-A0A1Y3D3B1-F1
#
_entry.id   AF-A0A1Y3D3B1-F1
#
_cell.length_a   1.000
_cell.length_b   1.000
_cell.length_c   1.000
_cell.angle_alpha   90.00
_cell.angle_beta   90.00
_cell.angle_gamma   90.00
#
_symmetry.space_group_name_H-M   'P 1'
#
loop_
_entity.id
_entity.type
_entity.pdbx_description
1 polymer ?
#
loop_
_entity_poly.entity_id
_entity_poly.type
_entity_poly.pdbx_seq_one_letter_code
_entity_poly.pdbx_strand_id
1 'polypeptide(L)'
;MNTDLEIASMHDAIDTVVTVLKSLANPDRLLILCYLAKQELNVSQIEELTQINQPTLSQQLMMLRKSDVVSTRRDGKQIFYSIKDQKLVQVLNTLYQLYCPKNLI
;
A
#
# COMPACT_ATOMS: atom_id res chain seq x y z
N MET A 1 13.30 -35.54 -0.01
CA MET A 1 13.44 -34.84 1.28
C MET A 1 13.75 -33.34 1.15
N ASN A 2 14.21 -32.83 -0.01
CA ASN A 2 14.37 -31.38 -0.24
C ASN A 2 13.11 -30.70 -0.78
N THR A 3 12.34 -31.41 -1.62
CA THR A 3 11.17 -30.87 -2.32
C THR A 3 10.00 -30.52 -1.39
N ASP A 4 9.80 -31.28 -0.30
CA ASP A 4 8.71 -31.01 0.65
C ASP A 4 8.97 -29.73 1.47
N LEU A 5 10.23 -29.46 1.82
CA LEU A 5 10.66 -28.23 2.49
C LEU A 5 10.56 -27.02 1.54
N GLU A 6 10.92 -27.19 0.26
CA GLU A 6 10.78 -26.15 -0.77
C GLU A 6 9.31 -25.78 -1.02
N ILE A 7 8.41 -26.77 -1.10
CA ILE A 7 6.98 -26.55 -1.28
C ILE A 7 6.35 -25.87 -0.06
N ALA A 8 6.70 -26.29 1.16
CA ALA A 8 6.21 -25.66 2.38
C ALA A 8 6.62 -24.18 2.45
N SER A 9 7.89 -23.87 2.17
CA SER A 9 8.38 -22.48 2.12
C SER A 9 7.69 -21.65 1.04
N MET A 10 7.30 -22.26 -0.08
CA MET A 10 6.55 -21.58 -1.14
C MET A 10 5.13 -21.23 -0.69
N HIS A 11 4.45 -22.11 0.05
CA HIS A 11 3.11 -21.83 0.58
C HIS A 11 3.10 -20.63 1.54
N ASP A 12 4.06 -20.56 2.47
CA ASP A 12 4.18 -19.43 3.40
C ASP A 12 4.40 -18.10 2.64
N ALA A 13 5.22 -18.13 1.59
CA ALA A 13 5.44 -16.98 0.72
C ALA A 13 4.16 -16.59 -0.03
N ILE A 14 3.40 -17.57 -0.55
CA ILE A 14 2.13 -17.33 -1.26
C ILE A 14 1.10 -16.67 -0.34
N ASP A 15 0.96 -17.13 0.91
CA ASP A 15 0.00 -16.54 1.85
C ASP A 15 0.33 -15.07 2.14
N THR A 16 1.62 -14.76 2.27
CA THR A 16 2.11 -13.39 2.40
C THR A 16 1.77 -12.56 1.16
N VAL A 17 2.06 -13.09 -0.03
CA VAL A 17 1.77 -12.41 -1.31
C VAL A 17 0.28 -12.15 -1.49
N VAL A 18 -0.57 -13.14 -1.22
CA VAL A 18 -2.03 -13.01 -1.32
C VAL A 18 -2.55 -11.92 -0.38
N THR A 19 -2.01 -11.83 0.83
CA THR A 19 -2.39 -10.79 1.80
C THR A 19 -2.04 -9.40 1.27
N VAL A 20 -0.84 -9.22 0.70
CA VAL A 20 -0.43 -7.97 0.06
C VAL A 20 -1.34 -7.64 -1.13
N LEU A 21 -1.59 -8.60 -2.03
CA LEU A 21 -2.43 -8.37 -3.21
C LEU A 21 -3.88 -7.99 -2.84
N LYS A 22 -4.46 -8.59 -1.79
CA LYS A 22 -5.78 -8.20 -1.26
C LYS A 22 -5.80 -6.76 -0.75
N SER A 23 -4.71 -6.28 -0.16
CA SER A 23 -4.59 -4.88 0.27
C SER A 23 -4.61 -3.92 -0.93
N LEU A 24 -4.02 -4.33 -2.06
CA LEU A 24 -3.95 -3.57 -3.30
C LEU A 24 -5.25 -3.61 -4.12
N ALA A 25 -6.05 -4.67 -3.99
CA ALA A 25 -7.25 -4.94 -4.81
C ALA A 25 -8.47 -4.06 -4.43
N ASN A 26 -8.27 -2.75 -4.30
CA ASN A 26 -9.31 -1.73 -4.16
C ASN A 26 -8.79 -0.41 -4.75
N PRO A 27 -9.61 0.29 -5.57
CA PRO A 27 -9.16 1.48 -6.30
C PRO A 27 -8.65 2.59 -5.38
N ASP A 28 -9.38 2.90 -4.30
CA ASP A 28 -9.01 3.96 -3.35
C ASP A 28 -7.71 3.62 -2.62
N ARG A 29 -7.57 2.38 -2.13
CA ARG A 29 -6.33 1.92 -1.47
C ARG A 29 -5.14 1.95 -2.40
N LEU A 30 -5.31 1.51 -3.65
CA LEU A 30 -4.25 1.52 -4.64
C LEU A 30 -3.83 2.96 -4.96
N LEU A 31 -4.78 3.88 -5.13
CA LEU A 31 -4.51 5.29 -5.36
C LEU A 31 -3.75 5.94 -4.19
N ILE A 32 -4.19 5.70 -2.95
CA ILE A 32 -3.49 6.16 -1.74
C ILE A 32 -2.05 5.62 -1.73
N LEU A 33 -1.87 4.32 -1.96
CA LEU A 33 -0.55 3.68 -1.96
C LEU A 33 0.38 4.22 -3.07
N CYS A 34 -0.15 4.55 -4.26
CA CYS A 34 0.64 5.18 -5.33
C CYS A 34 1.23 6.54 -4.90
N TYR A 35 0.50 7.34 -4.12
CA TYR A 35 1.04 8.58 -3.57
C TYR A 35 2.02 8.33 -2.42
N LEU A 36 1.71 7.38 -1.53
CA LEU A 36 2.61 7.01 -0.42
C LEU A 36 3.91 6.35 -0.89
N ALA A 37 3.93 5.74 -2.08
CA ALA A 37 5.13 5.19 -2.69
C ALA A 37 6.16 6.28 -3.08
N LYS A 38 5.69 7.51 -3.28
CA LYS A 38 6.54 8.66 -3.63
C LYS A 38 7.09 9.36 -2.40
N GLN A 39 6.28 9.49 -1.33
CA GLN A 39 6.65 10.20 -0.11
C GLN A 39 5.72 9.88 1.07
N GLU A 40 6.18 10.18 2.29
CA GLU A 40 5.35 10.19 3.50
C GLU A 40 4.31 11.32 3.42
N LEU A 41 3.05 11.05 3.78
CA LEU A 41 1.96 12.03 3.73
C LEU A 41 1.08 11.97 4.98
N ASN A 42 0.56 13.10 5.43
CA ASN A 42 -0.49 13.14 6.45
C ASN A 42 -1.89 12.98 5.86
N VAL A 43 -2.88 12.73 6.71
CA VAL A 43 -4.28 12.49 6.30
C VAL A 43 -4.84 13.60 5.40
N SER A 44 -4.60 14.87 5.73
CA SER A 44 -5.10 16.01 4.95
C SER A 44 -4.47 16.08 3.56
N GLN A 45 -3.15 15.82 3.47
CA GLN A 45 -2.47 15.75 2.18
C GLN A 45 -2.98 14.59 1.32
N ILE A 46 -3.27 13.44 1.94
CA ILE A 46 -3.84 12.29 1.22
C ILE A 46 -5.23 12.63 0.69
N GLU A 47 -6.08 13.26 1.51
CA GLU A 47 -7.41 13.73 1.10
C GLU A 47 -7.34 14.68 -0.10
N GLU A 48 -6.45 15.66 -0.05
CA GLU A 48 -6.24 16.64 -1.12
C GLU A 48 -5.73 16.00 -2.42
N LEU A 49 -4.73 15.12 -2.34
CA LEU A 49 -4.13 14.50 -3.53
C LEU A 49 -5.02 13.44 -4.18
N THR A 50 -5.79 12.72 -3.38
CA THR A 50 -6.64 11.61 -3.85
C THR A 50 -8.07 12.04 -4.14
N GLN A 51 -8.50 13.19 -3.61
CA GLN A 51 -9.90 13.64 -3.62
C GLN A 51 -10.87 12.66 -2.95
N ILE A 52 -10.35 11.75 -2.11
CA ILE A 52 -11.14 10.81 -1.31
C ILE A 52 -11.48 11.51 0.00
N ASN A 53 -12.75 11.85 0.16
CA ASN A 53 -13.24 12.54 1.36
C ASN A 53 -13.51 11.57 2.53
N GLN A 54 -13.57 12.12 3.75
CA GLN A 54 -14.13 11.41 4.89
C GLN A 54 -15.61 11.03 4.69
N PRO A 55 -16.09 9.88 5.21
CA PRO A 55 -15.38 8.90 6.04
C PRO A 55 -14.61 7.82 5.26
N THR A 56 -14.73 7.79 3.93
CA THR A 56 -14.12 6.76 3.08
C THR A 56 -12.60 6.72 3.25
N LEU A 57 -11.94 7.88 3.28
CA LEU A 57 -10.49 7.94 3.49
C LEU A 57 -10.06 7.28 4.80
N SER A 58 -10.72 7.61 5.93
CA SER A 58 -10.41 6.99 7.22
C SER A 58 -10.62 5.47 7.20
N GLN A 59 -11.66 5.00 6.53
CA GLN A 59 -11.91 3.56 6.36
C GLN A 59 -10.77 2.90 5.58
N GLN A 60 -10.34 3.47 4.46
CA GLN A 60 -9.25 2.89 3.66
C GLN A 60 -7.91 2.92 4.39
N LEU A 61 -7.58 4.01 5.10
CA LEU A 61 -6.37 4.07 5.93
C LEU A 61 -6.41 3.09 7.10
N MET A 62 -7.59 2.82 7.66
CA MET A 62 -7.77 1.74 8.64
C MET A 62 -7.51 0.37 8.02
N MET A 63 -8.05 0.10 6.82
CA MET A 63 -7.83 -1.17 6.13
C MET A 63 -6.37 -1.38 5.76
N LEU A 64 -5.68 -0.34 5.26
CA LEU A 64 -4.24 -0.39 4.95
C LEU A 64 -3.40 -0.71 6.20
N ARG A 65 -3.72 -0.12 7.35
CA ARG A 65 -3.07 -0.45 8.63
C ARG A 65 -3.36 -1.88 9.07
N LYS A 66 -4.61 -2.35 8.93
CA LYS A 66 -4.98 -3.74 9.26
C LYS A 66 -4.26 -4.76 8.39
N SER A 67 -3.98 -4.43 7.12
CA SER A 67 -3.17 -5.27 6.23
C SER A 67 -1.66 -5.13 6.44
N ASP A 68 -1.22 -4.34 7.42
CA ASP A 68 0.19 -4.14 7.78
C ASP A 68 1.10 -3.64 6.65
N VAL A 69 0.54 -2.94 5.65
CA VAL A 69 1.30 -2.44 4.49
C VAL A 69 1.76 -0.99 4.64
N VAL A 70 1.26 -0.28 5.66
CA VAL A 70 1.65 1.10 5.98
C VAL A 70 2.11 1.22 7.42
N SER A 71 3.07 2.11 7.64
CA SER A 71 3.46 2.58 8.97
C SER A 71 2.85 3.95 9.24
N THR A 72 2.71 4.29 10.53
CA THR A 72 2.26 5.62 10.94
C THR A 72 3.22 6.26 11.92
N ARG A 73 3.48 7.55 11.74
CA ARG A 73 4.23 8.42 12.65
C ARG A 73 3.30 9.54 13.11
N ARG A 74 3.39 9.93 14.39
CA ARG A 74 2.68 11.11 14.90
C ARG A 74 3.64 12.30 14.96
N ASP A 75 3.19 13.44 14.47
CA ASP A 75 3.90 14.72 14.55
C ASP A 75 2.93 15.80 15.02
N GLY A 76 3.04 16.18 16.29
CA GLY A 76 2.05 17.01 16.98
C GLY A 76 0.63 16.44 16.89
N LYS A 77 -0.26 17.17 16.19
CA LYS A 77 -1.67 16.77 15.98
C LYS A 77 -1.89 15.95 14.71
N GLN A 78 -0.87 15.82 13.86
CA GLN A 78 -0.98 15.12 12.57
C GLN A 78 -0.48 13.68 12.66
N ILE A 79 -1.11 12.81 11.88
CA ILE A 79 -0.68 11.43 11.66
C ILE A 79 -0.19 11.33 10.23
N PHE A 80 1.06 10.94 10.07
CA PHE A 80 1.74 10.69 8.82
C PHE A 80 1.74 9.20 8.51
N TYR A 81 1.59 8.86 7.24
CA TYR A 81 1.57 7.51 6.70
C TYR A 81 2.73 7.34 5.72
N SER A 82 3.36 6.17 5.75
CA SER A 82 4.38 5.74 4.80
C SER A 82 4.21 4.26 4.49
N ILE A 83 4.70 3.81 3.33
CA ILE A 83 4.72 2.38 3.02
C ILE A 83 5.70 1.65 3.94
N LYS A 84 5.27 0.53 4.53
CA LYS A 84 6.06 -0.22 5.50
C LYS A 84 7.22 -0.99 4.88
N ASP A 85 7.01 -1.63 3.73
CA ASP A 85 8.00 -2.49 3.06
C ASP A 85 8.38 -1.95 1.68
N GLN A 86 9.69 -1.82 1.43
CA GLN A 86 10.26 -1.43 0.14
C GLN A 86 9.87 -2.39 -1.01
N LYS A 87 9.62 -3.67 -0.72
CA LYS A 87 9.10 -4.62 -1.72
C LYS A 87 7.76 -4.16 -2.30
N LEU A 88 6.89 -3.58 -1.47
CA LEU A 88 5.60 -3.07 -1.93
C LEU A 88 5.78 -1.83 -2.82
N VAL A 89 6.74 -0.97 -2.50
CA VAL A 89 7.11 0.18 -3.36
C VAL A 89 7.53 -0.31 -4.75
N GLN A 90 8.34 -1.37 -4.84
CA GLN A 90 8.76 -1.96 -6.12
C GLN A 90 7.57 -2.50 -6.93
N VAL A 91 6.64 -3.20 -6.28
CA VAL A 91 5.41 -3.70 -6.92
C VAL A 91 4.57 -2.54 -7.45
N LEU A 92 4.34 -1.51 -6.64
CA LEU A 92 3.55 -0.34 -7.03
C LEU A 92 4.19 0.41 -8.20
N ASN A 93 5.51 0.62 -8.17
CA ASN A 93 6.24 1.26 -9.27
C ASN A 93 6.12 0.45 -10.57
N THR A 94 6.19 -0.89 -10.47
CA THR A 94 6.01 -1.78 -11.63
C THR A 94 4.59 -1.67 -12.18
N LEU A 95 3.56 -1.74 -11.32
CA LEU A 95 2.17 -1.59 -11.74
C LEU A 95 1.91 -0.22 -12.37
N TYR A 96 2.46 0.84 -11.78
CA TYR A 96 2.36 2.20 -12.31
C TYR A 96 3.00 2.29 -13.70
N GLN A 97 4.21 1.76 -13.88
CA GLN A 97 4.91 1.76 -15.17
C GLN A 97 4.16 0.97 -16.24
N LEU A 98 3.52 -0.15 -15.87
CA LEU A 98 2.81 -1.03 -16.80
C LEU A 98 1.43 -0.52 -17.20
N TYR A 99 0.69 0.11 -16.27
CA TYR A 99 -0.74 0.39 -16.45
C TYR A 99 -1.12 1.87 -16.37
N CYS A 100 -0.28 2.75 -15.81
CA CYS A 100 -0.60 4.17 -15.74
C CYS A 100 -0.15 4.91 -17.03
N PRO A 101 -0.94 5.90 -17.50
CA PRO A 101 -0.57 6.71 -18.65
C PRO A 101 0.77 7.42 -18.43
N LYS A 102 1.65 7.41 -19.44
CA LYS A 102 3.00 8.01 -19.38
C LYS A 102 3.00 9.54 -19.25
N ASN A 103 1.85 10.16 -19.41
CA ASN A 103 1.59 11.59 -19.45
C ASN A 103 1.09 12.16 -18.10
N LEU A 104 1.28 11.42 -17.00
CA LEU A 104 1.02 11.85 -15.61
C LEU A 104 2.31 12.28 -14.88
N ILE A 105 3.36 12.65 -15.62
CA ILE A 105 4.64 13.15 -15.12
C ILE A 105 4.91 14.53 -15.73
#